data_AF-A0A6C0IWX3-F1
#
_entry.id   AF-A0A6C0IWX3-F1
#
_cell.length_a   1.000
_cell.length_b   1.000
_cell.length_c   1.000
_cell.angle_alpha   90.00
_cell.angle_beta   90.00
_cell.angle_gamma   90.00
#
_symmetry.space_group_name_H-M   'P 1'
#
loop_
_entity.id
_entity.type
_entity.pdbx_description
1 polymer ?
#
loop_
_entity_poly.entity_id
_entity_poly.type
_entity_poly.pdbx_seq_one_letter_code
_entity_poly.pdbx_strand_id
1 'polypeptide(L)'
;MWTRTAPLSGSELPYDGESWNKMGNVQKLNCYDYAWGNANPHQLEFSQPIPRPPNELYTCNNVEKGMMKQHPDAEIIEFEQSCPSGKRKVALVVDDVAPSDYHWYRQDNDGFWSHKQGYMNPTNLDASGDVIKDPRKSDRKFEHFNYTKMCNFYCIPGATPQNS
;
A
#
# COMPACT_ATOMS: atom_id res chain seq x y z
N MET A 1 -4.03 -22.76 16.53
CA MET A 1 -2.83 -21.98 16.17
C MET A 1 -3.27 -20.54 15.99
N TRP A 2 -2.79 -19.62 16.82
CA TRP A 2 -3.13 -18.20 16.71
C TRP A 2 -2.56 -17.66 15.39
N THR A 3 -3.41 -17.19 14.47
CA THR A 3 -2.96 -16.56 13.23
C THR A 3 -2.32 -15.22 13.59
N ARG A 4 -0.98 -15.17 13.56
CA ARG A 4 -0.18 -14.00 13.95
C ARG A 4 -0.32 -12.88 12.92
N THR A 5 -0.95 -11.77 13.31
CA THR A 5 -0.90 -10.50 12.60
C THR A 5 0.46 -9.82 12.82
N ALA A 6 0.83 -8.88 11.93
CA ALA A 6 2.00 -8.05 12.15
C ALA A 6 1.81 -7.18 13.42
N PRO A 7 2.85 -6.91 14.21
CA PRO A 7 2.74 -6.00 15.34
C PRO A 7 2.44 -4.57 14.86
N LEU A 8 1.72 -3.83 15.69
CA LEU A 8 1.34 -2.44 15.49
C LEU A 8 2.31 -1.49 16.21
N SER A 9 2.56 -0.33 15.63
CA SER A 9 3.29 0.77 16.29
C SER A 9 2.36 1.69 17.09
N GLY A 10 1.04 1.64 16.81
CA GLY A 10 0.05 2.57 17.32
C GLY A 10 -0.14 3.82 16.43
N SER A 11 0.54 3.89 15.28
CA SER A 11 0.41 4.99 14.30
C SER A 11 -0.32 4.57 13.02
N GLU A 12 -0.87 3.36 12.99
CA GLU A 12 -1.67 2.85 11.90
C GLU A 12 -3.00 3.60 11.76
N LEU A 13 -3.45 3.73 10.52
CA LEU A 13 -4.76 4.31 10.22
C LEU A 13 -5.87 3.28 10.48
N PRO A 14 -7.09 3.71 10.84
CA PRO A 14 -8.23 2.82 10.80
C PRO A 14 -8.45 2.31 9.38
N TYR A 15 -8.95 1.08 9.26
CA TYR A 15 -9.55 0.66 8.00
C TYR A 15 -10.77 1.53 7.76
N ASP A 16 -10.65 2.45 6.81
CA ASP A 16 -11.68 3.43 6.52
C ASP A 16 -12.06 3.31 5.05
N GLY A 17 -12.96 2.37 4.78
CA GLY A 17 -13.57 2.25 3.47
C GLY A 17 -14.45 3.46 3.13
N GLU A 18 -15.01 4.19 4.11
CA GLU A 18 -16.05 5.21 3.89
C GLU A 18 -15.48 6.62 3.63
N SER A 19 -14.39 7.04 4.28
CA SER A 19 -13.81 8.37 4.03
C SER A 19 -13.14 8.48 2.66
N TRP A 20 -12.61 7.37 2.14
CA TRP A 20 -12.13 7.26 0.76
C TRP A 20 -13.27 7.28 -0.27
N ASN A 21 -14.53 7.09 0.18
CA ASN A 21 -15.73 7.04 -0.66
C ASN A 21 -16.51 8.36 -0.72
N LYS A 22 -16.06 9.45 -0.09
CA LYS A 22 -16.73 10.76 -0.26
C LYS A 22 -16.57 11.25 -1.71
N MET A 23 -17.70 11.59 -2.34
CA MET A 23 -17.89 11.80 -3.79
C MET A 23 -16.73 12.57 -4.46
N GLY A 24 -16.18 11.99 -5.54
CA GLY A 24 -15.15 12.60 -6.40
C GLY A 24 -13.73 12.02 -6.26
N ASN A 25 -13.43 11.33 -5.14
CA ASN A 25 -12.07 10.86 -4.81
C ASN A 25 -11.73 9.45 -5.33
N VAL A 26 -12.74 8.58 -5.46
CA VAL A 26 -12.56 7.17 -5.83
C VAL A 26 -11.86 7.01 -7.19
N GLN A 27 -12.03 7.97 -8.10
CA GLN A 27 -11.48 7.91 -9.45
C GLN A 27 -10.07 8.51 -9.64
N LYS A 28 -9.50 9.15 -8.60
CA LYS A 28 -8.29 9.98 -8.74
C LYS A 28 -7.13 9.57 -7.83
N LEU A 29 -7.36 8.60 -6.96
CA LEU A 29 -6.37 8.09 -6.01
C LEU A 29 -6.11 6.61 -6.28
N ASN A 30 -4.86 6.18 -6.25
CA ASN A 30 -4.46 4.79 -6.53
C ASN A 30 -3.99 4.04 -5.27
N CYS A 31 -3.36 2.86 -5.45
CA CYS A 31 -2.80 2.07 -4.36
C CYS A 31 -1.69 2.81 -3.59
N TYR A 32 -0.87 3.61 -4.28
CA TYR A 32 0.20 4.39 -3.68
C TYR A 32 -0.36 5.51 -2.80
N ASP A 33 -1.32 6.29 -3.30
CA ASP A 33 -2.01 7.32 -2.54
C ASP A 33 -2.67 6.73 -1.28
N TYR A 34 -3.35 5.59 -1.44
CA TYR A 34 -4.00 4.87 -0.35
C TYR A 34 -3.02 4.39 0.71
N ALA A 35 -1.92 3.77 0.28
CA ALA A 35 -0.88 3.31 1.19
C ALA A 35 -0.26 4.47 1.95
N TRP A 36 -0.13 5.64 1.34
CA TRP A 36 0.39 6.86 1.96
C TRP A 36 -0.62 7.68 2.75
N GLY A 37 -1.92 7.36 2.68
CA GLY A 37 -2.95 8.16 3.35
C GLY A 37 -3.18 9.51 2.66
N ASN A 38 -2.73 9.68 1.41
CA ASN A 38 -2.90 10.90 0.63
C ASN A 38 -4.32 10.93 0.03
N ALA A 39 -5.26 11.51 0.76
CA ALA A 39 -6.66 11.63 0.35
C ALA A 39 -6.99 12.99 -0.28
N ASN A 40 -6.08 13.59 -1.07
CA ASN A 40 -6.29 14.92 -1.65
C ASN A 40 -7.38 14.90 -2.74
N PRO A 41 -8.55 15.56 -2.53
CA PRO A 41 -9.65 15.55 -3.49
C PRO A 41 -9.37 16.35 -4.77
N HIS A 42 -8.39 17.26 -4.73
CA HIS A 42 -8.01 18.11 -5.87
C HIS A 42 -6.88 17.52 -6.72
N GLN A 43 -6.43 16.30 -6.42
CA GLN A 43 -5.41 15.62 -7.19
C GLN A 43 -5.84 15.44 -8.65
N LEU A 44 -4.98 15.84 -9.59
CA LEU A 44 -5.25 15.77 -11.03
C LEU A 44 -4.70 14.49 -11.67
N GLU A 45 -3.64 13.93 -11.11
CA GLU A 45 -2.96 12.73 -11.59
C GLU A 45 -2.63 11.78 -10.44
N PHE A 46 -2.61 10.47 -10.70
CA PHE A 46 -2.19 9.49 -9.71
C PHE A 46 -0.73 9.69 -9.27
N SER A 47 -0.49 9.70 -7.97
CA SER A 47 0.88 9.71 -7.43
C SER A 47 1.59 8.41 -7.77
N GLN A 48 2.84 8.49 -8.21
CA GLN A 48 3.68 7.32 -8.50
C GLN A 48 5.15 7.61 -8.15
N PRO A 49 5.89 6.62 -7.62
CA PRO A 49 7.29 6.81 -7.26
C PRO A 49 8.23 6.91 -8.47
N ILE A 50 7.79 6.41 -9.63
CA ILE A 50 8.55 6.39 -10.89
C ILE A 50 7.62 6.60 -12.11
N PRO A 51 8.14 7.07 -13.27
CA PRO A 51 7.39 7.20 -14.51
C PRO A 51 6.78 5.87 -15.00
N ARG A 52 5.71 5.96 -15.79
CA ARG A 52 5.04 4.78 -16.36
C ARG A 52 5.86 4.10 -17.48
N PRO A 53 5.72 2.78 -17.69
CA PRO A 53 6.20 2.11 -18.89
C PRO A 53 5.73 2.81 -20.18
N PRO A 54 6.53 2.83 -21.26
CA PRO A 54 7.81 2.12 -21.41
C PRO A 54 9.02 2.85 -20.82
N ASN A 55 8.84 4.04 -20.22
CA ASN A 55 9.97 4.86 -19.75
C ASN A 55 10.73 4.21 -18.59
N GLU A 56 10.02 3.50 -17.70
CA GLU A 56 10.62 2.75 -16.61
C GLU A 56 9.82 1.48 -16.31
N LEU A 57 10.51 0.35 -16.12
CA LEU A 57 9.88 -0.91 -15.77
C LEU A 57 9.63 -0.98 -14.26
N TYR A 58 8.48 -1.54 -13.89
CA TYR A 58 8.05 -1.65 -12.50
C TYR A 58 8.64 -2.88 -11.82
N THR A 59 9.94 -2.82 -11.56
CA THR A 59 10.64 -3.83 -10.74
C THR A 59 10.71 -3.36 -9.29
N CYS A 60 10.88 -4.30 -8.34
CA CYS A 60 11.09 -3.95 -6.92
C CYS A 60 12.17 -2.88 -6.74
N ASN A 61 13.32 -3.05 -7.38
CA ASN A 61 14.45 -2.13 -7.27
C ASN A 61 14.12 -0.73 -7.79
N ASN A 62 13.38 -0.60 -8.90
CA ASN A 62 13.07 0.71 -9.48
C ASN A 62 12.01 1.44 -8.65
N VAL A 63 10.92 0.74 -8.30
CA VAL A 63 9.81 1.30 -7.51
C VAL A 63 10.29 1.68 -6.11
N GLU A 64 11.09 0.81 -5.47
CA GLU A 64 11.69 1.07 -4.14
C GLU A 64 12.61 2.28 -4.17
N LYS A 65 13.53 2.37 -5.15
CA LYS A 65 14.42 3.54 -5.30
C LYS A 65 13.65 4.83 -5.53
N GLY A 66 12.61 4.80 -6.36
CA GLY A 66 11.74 5.96 -6.59
C GLY A 66 11.04 6.40 -5.30
N MET A 67 10.47 5.44 -4.56
CA MET A 67 9.80 5.69 -3.29
C MET A 67 10.76 6.27 -2.25
N MET A 68 11.92 5.65 -2.03
CA MET A 68 12.92 6.12 -1.05
C MET A 68 13.55 7.46 -1.42
N LYS A 69 13.62 7.79 -2.72
CA LYS A 69 14.07 9.12 -3.16
C LYS A 69 13.06 10.21 -2.77
N GLN A 70 11.77 9.90 -2.82
CA GLN A 70 10.70 10.83 -2.43
C GLN A 70 10.51 10.87 -0.90
N HIS A 71 10.77 9.75 -0.22
CA HIS A 71 10.57 9.55 1.21
C HIS A 71 11.86 8.99 1.84
N PRO A 72 12.89 9.83 2.08
CA PRO A 72 14.19 9.40 2.60
C PRO A 72 14.15 8.88 4.05
N ASP A 73 13.01 9.04 4.72
CA ASP A 73 12.72 8.53 6.06
C ASP A 73 12.00 7.18 6.07
N ALA A 74 11.68 6.63 4.89
CA ALA A 74 11.18 5.28 4.75
C ALA A 74 12.30 4.26 5.03
N GLU A 75 11.98 3.21 5.79
CA GLU A 75 12.94 2.19 6.22
C GLU A 75 12.40 0.80 5.90
N ILE A 76 13.24 -0.08 5.36
CA ILE A 76 12.88 -1.50 5.18
C ILE A 76 12.68 -2.15 6.55
N ILE A 77 11.66 -2.99 6.68
CA ILE A 77 11.37 -3.74 7.90
C ILE A 77 10.89 -5.15 7.59
N GLU A 78 11.04 -6.07 8.54
CA GLU A 78 10.42 -7.40 8.46
C GLU A 78 8.96 -7.37 8.92
N PHE A 79 8.14 -8.32 8.44
CA PHE A 79 6.73 -8.43 8.83
C PHE A 79 6.54 -8.52 10.35
N GLU A 80 7.38 -9.32 11.01
CA GLU A 80 7.31 -9.65 12.43
C GLU A 80 7.81 -8.52 13.35
N GLN A 81 8.41 -7.46 12.80
CA GLN A 81 8.91 -6.31 13.56
C GLN A 81 7.87 -5.19 13.61
N SER A 82 7.84 -4.44 14.73
CA SER A 82 7.02 -3.23 14.85
C SER A 82 7.77 -2.04 14.27
N CYS A 83 7.04 -1.17 13.56
CA CYS A 83 7.60 0.13 13.21
C CYS A 83 7.87 0.97 14.48
N PRO A 84 8.83 1.92 14.43
CA PRO A 84 9.00 2.91 15.48
C PRO A 84 7.72 3.73 15.72
N SER A 85 7.58 4.31 16.91
CA SER A 85 6.49 5.25 17.22
C SER A 85 6.47 6.40 16.22
N GLY A 86 5.27 6.78 15.76
CA GLY A 86 5.09 7.79 14.73
C GLY A 86 5.32 7.29 13.31
N LYS A 87 5.59 6.00 13.11
CA LYS A 87 5.67 5.35 11.78
C LYS A 87 4.69 4.18 11.69
N ARG A 88 4.25 3.83 10.49
CA ARG A 88 3.34 2.71 10.20
C ARG A 88 3.86 1.87 9.04
N LYS A 89 3.34 0.66 8.88
CA LYS A 89 3.85 -0.31 7.90
C LYS A 89 3.07 -0.30 6.58
N VAL A 90 3.79 -0.39 5.47
CA VAL A 90 3.26 -0.64 4.12
C VAL A 90 4.04 -1.79 3.46
N ALA A 91 3.46 -2.39 2.41
CA ALA A 91 4.07 -3.46 1.65
C ALA A 91 4.03 -3.16 0.15
N LEU A 92 5.14 -3.43 -0.54
CA LEU A 92 5.23 -3.32 -2.00
C LEU A 92 5.29 -4.71 -2.65
N VAL A 93 4.51 -4.87 -3.70
CA VAL A 93 4.52 -6.05 -4.58
C VAL A 93 4.60 -5.61 -6.04
N VAL A 94 5.08 -6.47 -6.92
CA VAL A 94 5.15 -6.22 -8.37
C VAL A 94 4.69 -7.45 -9.15
N ASP A 95 4.19 -7.22 -10.36
CA ASP A 95 4.09 -8.26 -11.39
C ASP A 95 5.50 -8.47 -11.97
N ASP A 96 6.16 -9.58 -11.65
CA ASP A 96 7.51 -9.85 -12.15
C ASP A 96 7.55 -10.67 -13.45
N VAL A 97 6.39 -11.14 -13.92
CA VAL A 97 6.26 -11.87 -15.19
C VAL A 97 6.13 -10.87 -16.34
N ALA A 98 5.30 -9.85 -16.15
CA ALA A 98 5.17 -8.70 -17.02
C ALA A 98 5.26 -7.44 -16.14
N PRO A 99 6.47 -6.83 -15.94
CA PRO A 99 6.74 -5.71 -15.02
C PRO A 99 6.11 -4.39 -15.48
N SER A 100 4.79 -4.45 -15.55
CA SER A 100 3.84 -3.51 -16.12
C SER A 100 3.00 -2.87 -15.03
N ASP A 101 2.91 -3.49 -13.85
CA ASP A 101 2.26 -2.90 -12.68
C ASP A 101 2.96 -3.23 -11.34
N TYR A 102 2.73 -2.38 -10.35
CA TYR A 102 3.10 -2.58 -8.95
C TYR A 102 1.91 -2.30 -8.05
N HIS A 103 1.94 -2.81 -6.82
CA HIS A 103 0.83 -2.60 -5.90
C HIS A 103 1.30 -2.42 -4.47
N TRP A 104 0.52 -1.63 -3.72
CA TRP A 104 0.81 -1.29 -2.34
C TRP A 104 -0.33 -1.72 -1.41
N TYR A 105 0.07 -2.26 -0.26
CA TYR A 105 -0.80 -2.53 0.88
C TYR A 105 -0.38 -1.66 2.05
N ARG A 106 -1.31 -1.36 2.95
CA ARG A 106 -1.02 -0.76 4.26
C ARG A 106 -1.53 -1.65 5.39
N GLN A 107 -0.83 -1.61 6.52
CA GLN A 107 -1.31 -2.18 7.76
C GLN A 107 -2.28 -1.19 8.42
N ASP A 108 -3.46 -1.67 8.81
CA ASP A 108 -4.46 -0.89 9.52
C ASP A 108 -4.39 -1.15 11.04
N ASN A 109 -5.08 -0.31 11.83
CA ASN A 109 -5.00 -0.31 13.30
C ASN A 109 -5.62 -1.55 13.98
N ASP A 110 -6.29 -2.41 13.23
CA ASP A 110 -6.80 -3.70 13.67
C ASP A 110 -5.79 -4.85 13.44
N GLY A 111 -4.63 -4.55 12.86
CA GLY A 111 -3.56 -5.50 12.56
C GLY A 111 -3.74 -6.26 11.25
N PHE A 112 -4.85 -6.05 10.54
CA PHE A 112 -5.03 -6.55 9.18
C PHE A 112 -4.44 -5.56 8.17
N TRP A 113 -4.55 -5.93 6.90
CA TRP A 113 -4.03 -5.16 5.79
C TRP A 113 -5.14 -4.84 4.81
N SER A 114 -5.02 -3.68 4.18
CA SER A 114 -5.93 -3.26 3.12
C SER A 114 -5.18 -2.65 1.96
N HIS A 115 -5.89 -2.56 0.83
CA HIS A 115 -5.38 -2.00 -0.40
C HIS A 115 -6.50 -1.37 -1.23
N LYS A 116 -6.13 -0.62 -2.26
CA LYS A 116 -7.05 0.00 -3.21
C LYS A 116 -6.59 -0.27 -4.62
N GLN A 117 -7.44 -0.93 -5.40
CA GLN A 117 -7.17 -1.24 -6.80
C GLN A 117 -7.72 -0.11 -7.69
N GLY A 118 -6.85 0.75 -8.23
CA GLY A 118 -7.23 1.80 -9.18
C GLY A 118 -8.52 2.53 -8.81
N TYR A 119 -9.56 2.37 -9.63
CA TYR A 119 -10.88 3.01 -9.50
C TYR A 119 -11.84 2.33 -8.51
N MET A 120 -11.44 1.28 -7.80
CA MET A 120 -12.28 0.56 -6.85
C MET A 120 -12.17 1.10 -5.43
N ASN A 121 -13.14 0.80 -4.57
CA ASN A 121 -13.08 1.17 -3.16
C ASN A 121 -11.96 0.38 -2.45
N PRO A 122 -11.37 0.95 -1.37
CA PRO A 122 -10.45 0.18 -0.55
C PRO A 122 -11.08 -1.08 0.03
N THR A 123 -10.32 -2.16 0.07
CA THR A 123 -10.75 -3.45 0.60
C THR A 123 -9.64 -4.07 1.44
N ASN A 124 -10.03 -4.82 2.47
CA ASN A 124 -9.15 -5.68 3.26
C ASN A 124 -9.16 -7.14 2.76
N LEU A 125 -9.79 -7.39 1.62
CA LEU A 125 -9.90 -8.71 1.00
C LEU A 125 -8.87 -8.88 -0.12
N ASP A 126 -8.29 -10.06 -0.21
CA ASP A 126 -7.39 -10.45 -1.30
C ASP A 126 -8.17 -10.84 -2.57
N ALA A 127 -7.47 -11.31 -3.61
CA ALA A 127 -8.10 -11.68 -4.88
C ALA A 127 -9.04 -12.90 -4.79
N SER A 128 -8.90 -13.72 -3.74
CA SER A 128 -9.77 -14.88 -3.46
C SER A 128 -10.93 -14.53 -2.50
N GLY A 129 -10.97 -13.30 -1.99
CA GLY A 129 -12.00 -12.82 -1.06
C GLY A 129 -11.68 -13.06 0.42
N ASP A 130 -10.44 -13.43 0.74
CA ASP A 130 -10.01 -13.68 2.13
C ASP A 130 -9.43 -12.41 2.77
N VAL A 131 -9.64 -12.24 4.08
CA VAL A 131 -9.08 -11.12 4.84
C VAL A 131 -7.54 -11.19 4.85
N ILE A 132 -6.89 -10.10 4.46
CA ILE A 132 -5.44 -10.01 4.33
C ILE A 132 -4.80 -9.88 5.71
N LYS A 133 -4.23 -10.98 6.21
CA LYS A 133 -3.44 -11.03 7.46
C LYS A 133 -1.95 -10.79 7.23
N ASP A 134 -1.46 -11.22 6.08
CA ASP A 134 -0.06 -11.15 5.66
C ASP A 134 0.00 -11.04 4.13
N PRO A 135 0.38 -9.87 3.57
CA PRO A 135 0.48 -9.68 2.13
C PRO A 135 1.38 -10.70 1.41
N ARG A 136 2.35 -11.32 2.10
CA ARG A 136 3.22 -12.36 1.53
C ARG A 136 2.45 -13.64 1.17
N LYS A 137 1.33 -13.89 1.83
CA LYS A 137 0.54 -15.14 1.75
C LYS A 137 -0.81 -14.97 1.08
N SER A 138 -1.16 -13.74 0.72
CA SER A 138 -2.47 -13.41 0.15
C SER A 138 -2.48 -13.70 -1.34
N ASP A 139 -3.67 -14.00 -1.88
CA ASP A 139 -3.85 -14.08 -3.32
C ASP A 139 -3.78 -12.68 -3.94
N ARG A 140 -2.83 -12.49 -4.86
CA ARG A 140 -2.53 -11.20 -5.49
C ARG A 140 -2.80 -11.23 -6.99
N LYS A 141 -3.56 -12.22 -7.47
CA LYS A 141 -3.96 -12.35 -8.86
C LYS A 141 -5.32 -11.69 -9.10
N PHE A 142 -5.29 -10.39 -9.36
CA PHE A 142 -6.48 -9.61 -9.72
C PHE A 142 -6.67 -9.65 -11.24
N GLU A 143 -7.89 -9.41 -11.74
CA GLU A 143 -8.32 -9.63 -13.13
C GLU A 143 -7.23 -9.53 -14.21
N HIS A 144 -6.59 -8.35 -14.33
CA HIS A 144 -5.58 -8.05 -15.34
C HIS A 144 -4.13 -8.06 -14.82
N PHE A 145 -3.92 -8.19 -13.51
CA PHE A 145 -2.60 -8.02 -12.88
C PHE A 145 -2.30 -9.15 -11.92
N ASN A 146 -1.09 -9.71 -12.01
CA ASN A 146 -0.69 -10.79 -11.13
C ASN A 146 0.59 -10.42 -10.38
N TYR A 147 0.43 -9.91 -9.16
CA TYR A 147 1.57 -9.47 -8.35
C TYR A 147 2.26 -10.64 -7.66
N THR A 148 2.95 -11.44 -8.45
CA THR A 148 3.66 -12.67 -8.06
C THR A 148 4.80 -12.42 -7.08
N LYS A 149 5.45 -11.25 -7.14
CA LYS A 149 6.64 -10.96 -6.34
C LYS A 149 6.37 -9.98 -5.21
N MET A 150 6.70 -10.41 -3.98
CA MET A 150 6.86 -9.51 -2.84
C MET A 150 8.19 -8.77 -2.96
N CYS A 151 8.20 -7.46 -2.74
CA CYS A 151 9.43 -6.69 -2.66
C CYS A 151 9.90 -6.62 -1.21
N ASN A 152 9.37 -5.69 -0.42
CA ASN A 152 9.66 -5.54 1.02
C ASN A 152 8.47 -4.92 1.75
N PHE A 153 8.55 -4.92 3.09
CA PHE A 153 7.77 -4.02 3.92
C PHE A 153 8.60 -2.79 4.25
N TYR A 154 7.91 -1.68 4.50
CA TYR A 154 8.55 -0.42 4.86
C TYR A 154 7.82 0.23 6.02
N CYS A 155 8.58 0.80 6.94
CA CYS A 155 8.07 1.79 7.88
C CYS A 155 8.10 3.16 7.23
N ILE A 156 6.96 3.82 7.29
CA ILE A 156 6.73 5.12 6.71
C ILE A 156 6.12 6.05 7.76
N PRO A 157 6.21 7.39 7.65
CA PRO A 157 5.50 8.29 8.55
C PRO A 157 4.06 7.87 8.81
N GLY A 158 3.70 7.86 10.09
CA GLY A 158 2.31 7.79 10.52
C GLY A 158 1.54 8.96 9.92
N ALA A 159 0.23 8.81 9.79
CA ALA A 159 -0.57 9.93 9.33
C ALA A 159 -0.41 11.10 10.32
N THR A 160 0.03 12.25 9.83
CA THR A 160 -0.17 13.50 10.57
C THR A 160 -1.67 13.67 10.78
N PRO A 161 -2.13 14.07 11.99
CA PRO A 161 -3.49 14.54 12.14
C PRO A 161 -3.73 15.61 11.07
N GLN A 162 -4.70 15.39 10.19
CA GLN A 162 -5.20 16.46 9.34
C GLN A 162 -5.84 17.45 10.32
N ASN A 163 -5.07 18.46 10.73
CA ASN A 163 -5.56 19.49 11.62
C ASN A 163 -6.79 20.14 10.95
N SER A 164 -7.87 20.10 11.72
CA SER A 164 -9.13 20.86 11.62
C SER A 164 -9.03 22.20 10.89
#